data_AF-A0A7X7TGN8-F1
#
_entry.id   AF-A0A7X7TGN8-F1
#
_cell.length_a   1.000
_cell.length_b   1.000
_cell.length_c   1.000
_cell.angle_alpha   90.00
_cell.angle_beta   90.00
_cell.angle_gamma   90.00
#
_symmetry.space_group_name_H-M   'P 1'
#
loop_
_entity.id
_entity.type
_entity.pdbx_description
1 polymer ?
#
loop_
_entity_poly.entity_id
_entity_poly.type
_entity_poly.pdbx_seq_one_letter_code
_entity_poly.pdbx_strand_id
1 'polypeptide(L)' 'MHKITNPHDKFFKEVMSYIEIVRDFLMQYLPPEKARHLDFETLSAEK' A
#
# COMPACT_ATOMS: atom_id res chain seq x y z
N MET A 1 14.31 4.16 17.02
CA MET A 1 13.62 4.55 15.76
C MET A 1 14.66 4.81 14.69
N HIS A 2 14.81 3.91 13.71
CA HIS A 2 15.70 4.14 12.57
C HIS A 2 15.16 5.36 11.81
N LYS A 3 15.92 6.46 11.76
CA LYS A 3 15.56 7.60 10.92
C LYS A 3 15.48 7.10 9.49
N ILE A 4 14.34 7.30 8.84
CA ILE A 4 14.18 7.04 7.41
C ILE A 4 15.00 8.12 6.70
N THR A 5 16.27 7.84 6.49
CA THR A 5 17.21 8.75 5.83
C THR A 5 17.27 8.52 4.33
N ASN A 6 16.71 7.41 3.83
CA ASN A 6 16.61 7.12 2.42
C ASN A 6 15.38 7.84 1.82
N PRO A 7 15.57 8.80 0.89
CA PRO A 7 14.46 9.52 0.27
C PRO A 7 13.46 8.61 -0.45
N HIS A 8 13.91 7.46 -0.97
CA HIS A 8 13.04 6.48 -1.60
C HIS A 8 12.08 5.83 -0.61
N ASP A 9 12.56 5.47 0.58
CA ASP A 9 11.73 4.86 1.63
C ASP A 9 10.72 5.86 2.19
N LYS A 10 11.11 7.15 2.31
CA LYS A 10 10.20 8.22 2.72
C LYS A 10 9.07 8.38 1.70
N PHE A 11 9.44 8.53 0.42
CA PHE A 11 8.47 8.66 -0.66
C PHE A 11 7.53 7.45 -0.72
N PHE A 12 8.08 6.23 -0.64
CA PHE A 12 7.29 5.02 -0.67
C PHE A 12 6.28 4.97 0.49
N LYS A 13 6.69 5.27 1.72
CA LYS A 13 5.77 5.30 2.86
C LYS A 13 4.70 6.38 2.75
N GLU A 14 5.07 7.55 2.24
CA GLU A 14 4.13 8.65 2.03
C GLU A 14 3.08 8.26 0.98
N VAL A 15 3.50 7.73 -0.17
CA VAL A 15 2.60 7.27 -1.23
C VAL A 15 1.70 6.12 -0.74
N MET A 16 2.24 5.15 -0.01
CA MET A 16 1.47 4.03 0.54
C MET A 16 0.63 4.40 1.77
N SER A 17 0.68 5.65 2.25
CA SER A 17 -0.24 6.13 3.29
C SER A 17 -1.62 6.53 2.73
N TYR A 18 -1.70 6.74 1.41
CA TYR A 18 -2.94 7.05 0.70
C TYR A 18 -3.63 5.73 0.30
N ILE A 19 -4.78 5.43 0.93
CA ILE A 19 -5.48 4.15 0.78
C ILE A 19 -5.90 3.92 -0.68
N GLU A 20 -6.30 4.98 -1.39
CA GLU A 20 -6.65 4.94 -2.81
C GLU A 20 -5.48 4.45 -3.67
N ILE A 21 -4.26 4.92 -3.38
CA ILE A 21 -3.07 4.50 -4.11
C ILE A 21 -2.74 3.04 -3.80
N VAL A 22 -2.82 2.63 -2.54
CA VAL A 22 -2.59 1.23 -2.14
C VAL A 22 -3.61 0.30 -2.79
N ARG A 23 -4.88 0.68 -2.81
CA ARG A 23 -5.96 -0.08 -3.44
C ARG A 23 -5.68 -0.28 -4.92
N ASP A 24 -5.41 0.80 -5.66
CA ASP A 24 -5.14 0.75 -7.09
C ASP A 24 -3.88 -0.09 -7.39
N PHE A 25 -2.83 0.08 -6.58
CA PHE A 25 -1.61 -0.71 -6.69
C PHE A 25 -1.88 -2.20 -6.51
N LEU A 26 -2.62 -2.58 -5.46
CA LEU A 26 -2.94 -3.99 -5.23
C LEU A 26 -3.84 -4.56 -6.32
N MET A 27 -4.83 -3.81 -6.81
CA MET A 27 -5.69 -4.28 -7.91
C MET A 27 -4.93 -4.47 -9.23
N GLN A 28 -3.93 -3.62 -9.51
CA GLN A 28 -3.17 -3.68 -10.75
C GLN A 28 -2.07 -4.76 -10.74
N TYR A 29 -1.41 -4.96 -9.59
CA TYR A 29 -0.20 -5.77 -9.51
C TYR A 29 -0.38 -7.10 -8.78
N LEU A 30 -1.47 -7.30 -8.05
CA LEU A 30 -1.72 -8.57 -7.40
C LEU A 30 -2.35 -9.55 -8.41
N PRO A 31 -1.81 -10.77 -8.55
CA PRO A 31 -2.41 -11.77 -9.41
C PRO A 31 -3.88 -12.03 -9.06
N PRO A 32 -4.78 -12.21 -10.05
CA PRO A 32 -6.22 -12.35 -9.82
C PRO A 32 -6.59 -13.45 -8.83
N GLU A 33 -5.84 -14.55 -8.82
CA GLU A 33 -6.05 -15.68 -7.92
C GLU A 33 -5.81 -15.34 -6.45
N LYS A 34 -5.03 -14.30 -6.15
CA LYS A 34 -4.80 -13.78 -4.80
C LYS A 34 -5.77 -12.64 -4.47
N ALA A 35 -5.98 -11.72 -5.41
CA ALA A 35 -6.86 -10.56 -5.23
C ALA A 35 -8.31 -10.95 -4.88
N ARG A 36 -8.82 -12.04 -5.46
CA ARG A 36 -10.17 -12.58 -5.18
C ARG A 36 -10.42 -12.97 -3.72
N HIS A 37 -9.38 -13.11 -2.90
CA HIS A 37 -9.48 -13.46 -1.48
C HIS A 37 -9.46 -12.24 -0.56
N LEU A 38 -9.32 -11.03 -1.11
CA LEU A 38 -9.21 -9.78 -0.35
C LEU A 38 -10.44 -8.90 -0.58
N ASP A 39 -10.90 -8.23 0.47
CA ASP A 39 -11.89 -7.16 0.37
C ASP A 39 -11.17 -5.80 0.48
N PHE A 40 -10.98 -5.15 -0.67
CA PHE A 40 -10.26 -3.87 -0.75
C PHE A 40 -11.00 -2.69 -0.10
N GLU A 41 -12.29 -2.82 0.23
CA GLU A 41 -13.03 -1.79 0.97
C GLU A 41 -12.71 -1.82 2.47
N THR A 42 -12.11 -2.91 2.96
CA THR A 42 -11.67 -3.03 4.36
C THR A 42 -10.25 -2.53 4.61
N LEU A 43 -9.56 -2.05 3.57
CA LEU A 43 -8.21 -1.50 3.70
C LEU A 43 -8.21 -0.25 4.60
N SER A 44 -7.29 -0.21 5.55
CA SER A 44 -7.05 0.93 6.43
C SER A 44 -5.56 1.13 6.66
N ALA A 45 -5.12 2.38 6.78
CA ALA A 45 -3.77 2.67 7.22
C ALA A 45 -3.56 2.19 8.66
N GLU A 46 -2.44 1.50 8.90
CA GLU A 46 -1.99 1.17 10.25
C GLU A 46 -1.55 2.44 10.99
N LYS A 47 -1.89 2.54 12.28
CA LYS A 47 -1.58 3.69 13.14
C LYS A 47 -0.21 3.59 13.79
#